data_AF-A0A8H6VXP1-F1
#
_entry.id   AF-A0A8H6VXP1-F1
#
_cell.length_a   1.000
_cell.length_b   1.000
_cell.length_c   1.000
_cell.angle_alpha   90.00
_cell.angle_beta   90.00
_cell.angle_gamma   90.00
#
_symmetry.space_group_name_H-M   'P 1'
#
loop_
_entity.id
_entity.type
_entity.pdbx_description
1 polymer ?
#
loop_
_entity_poly.entity_id
_entity_poly.type
_entity_poly.pdbx_seq_one_letter_code
_entity_poly.pdbx_strand_id
1 'polypeptide(L)'
;MQLTKILLVGASATVARAAAAHLFSRADCVFCPQVVPECPECKPGSVCQITPQTCTTCASASCVAEECIICPQVIPQCPPCPKGQVCIIKPQTCTACASASCVAATTSLGNASRGTADT
;
A
#
# COMPACT_ATOMS: atom_id res chain seq x y z
N MET A 1 46.85 49.97 19.90
CA MET A 1 47.89 48.94 19.96
C MET A 1 47.20 47.58 19.89
N GLN A 2 47.54 46.78 18.87
CA GLN A 2 47.45 45.30 18.74
C GLN A 2 46.21 44.56 19.33
N LEU A 3 45.58 43.58 18.69
CA LEU A 3 46.01 42.69 17.62
C LEU A 3 44.75 42.00 17.06
N THR A 4 44.72 41.84 15.75
CA THR A 4 43.86 40.96 14.96
C THR A 4 43.77 39.55 15.54
N LYS A 5 42.56 39.00 15.69
CA LYS A 5 42.31 37.56 15.66
C LYS A 5 41.30 37.25 14.57
N ILE A 6 41.82 36.85 13.42
CA ILE A 6 41.11 36.10 12.39
C ILE A 6 41.16 34.62 12.80
N LEU A 7 40.00 34.01 12.90
CA LEU A 7 39.72 32.59 12.61
C LEU A 7 38.31 32.61 11.97
N LEU A 8 38.11 32.44 10.65
CA LEU A 8 38.16 31.17 9.88
C LEU A 8 37.66 30.03 10.77
N VAL A 9 36.48 29.45 10.59
CA VAL A 9 36.02 28.58 9.49
C VAL A 9 34.52 28.34 9.78
N GLY A 10 33.55 28.64 8.90
CA GLY A 10 33.14 27.76 7.82
C GLY A 10 32.39 26.51 8.32
N ALA A 11 31.06 26.53 8.42
CA ALA A 11 30.25 25.32 8.29
C ALA A 11 28.77 25.66 8.06
N SER A 12 28.33 25.34 6.87
CA SER A 12 26.97 25.45 6.36
C SER A 12 25.99 24.54 7.10
N ALA A 13 24.72 24.96 7.06
CA ALA A 13 23.54 24.11 6.99
C ALA A 13 23.35 23.08 8.11
N THR A 14 22.66 23.47 9.17
CA THR A 14 21.79 22.56 9.89
C THR A 14 20.35 22.79 9.43
N VAL A 15 20.04 22.23 8.25
CA VAL A 15 18.68 21.79 7.96
C VAL A 15 18.30 20.87 9.12
N ALA A 16 17.37 21.32 9.95
CA ALA A 16 16.78 20.55 11.02
C ALA A 16 16.03 19.35 10.41
N ARG A 17 16.77 18.29 10.10
CA ARG A 17 16.20 16.97 9.86
C ARG A 17 15.90 16.39 11.22
N ALA A 18 14.62 16.28 11.52
CA ALA A 18 14.09 15.45 12.59
C ALA A 18 14.58 14.01 12.36
N ALA A 19 15.72 13.67 12.97
CA ALA A 19 16.21 12.31 13.10
C ALA A 19 16.53 12.08 14.58
N ALA A 20 15.54 12.36 15.44
CA ALA A 20 15.57 11.96 16.83
C ALA A 20 15.24 10.46 16.93
N ALA A 21 16.15 9.58 16.50
CA ALA A 21 16.03 8.15 16.79
C ALA A 21 17.31 7.31 16.62
N HIS A 22 18.54 7.83 16.69
CA HIS A 22 19.73 6.96 16.55
C HIS A 22 20.93 7.27 17.45
N LEU A 23 20.69 7.78 18.66
CA LEU A 23 21.73 7.87 19.70
C LEU A 23 21.23 7.40 21.06
N PHE A 24 20.48 6.28 21.08
CA PHE A 24 20.21 5.57 22.34
C PHE A 24 21.17 4.38 22.44
N SER A 25 21.91 4.34 23.54
CA SER A 25 22.73 3.22 23.98
C SER A 25 21.99 1.90 23.76
N ARG A 26 22.67 0.92 23.15
CA ARG A 26 22.17 -0.45 22.90
C ARG A 26 21.79 -1.23 24.19
N ALA A 27 21.88 -0.58 25.35
CA ALA A 27 21.68 -1.15 26.68
C ALA A 27 20.22 -1.06 27.18
N ASP A 28 19.38 -0.19 26.60
CA ASP A 28 18.01 0.04 27.09
C ASP A 28 16.91 -0.45 26.13
N CYS A 29 17.27 -1.09 25.03
CA CYS A 29 16.26 -1.62 24.11
C CYS A 29 15.62 -2.89 24.66
N VAL A 30 14.31 -3.03 24.47
CA VAL A 30 13.58 -4.23 24.85
C VAL A 30 14.04 -5.44 24.02
N PHE A 31 14.18 -6.59 24.68
CA PHE A 31 14.51 -7.84 23.99
C PHE A 31 13.24 -8.49 23.45
N CYS A 32 13.11 -8.52 22.12
CA CYS A 32 11.95 -9.07 21.43
C CYS A 32 12.27 -10.44 20.79
N PRO A 33 11.28 -11.34 20.67
CA PRO A 33 11.45 -12.56 19.89
C PRO A 33 11.75 -12.22 18.43
N GLN A 34 12.70 -12.93 17.83
CA GLN A 34 13.07 -12.78 16.40
C GLN A 34 12.09 -13.55 15.49
N VAL A 35 10.79 -13.42 15.78
CA VAL A 35 9.72 -14.10 15.06
C VAL A 35 8.80 -13.02 14.50
N VAL A 36 8.40 -13.18 13.24
CA VAL A 36 7.40 -12.30 12.63
C VAL A 36 6.06 -12.59 13.32
N PRO A 37 5.39 -11.60 13.92
CA PRO A 37 4.12 -11.82 14.60
C PRO A 37 3.08 -12.31 13.60
N GLU A 38 2.31 -13.31 14.00
CA GLU A 38 1.26 -13.90 13.17
C GLU A 38 0.03 -12.98 13.11
N CYS A 39 -0.55 -12.85 11.93
CA CYS A 39 -1.79 -12.12 11.74
C CYS A 39 -2.96 -12.91 12.34
N PRO A 40 -3.78 -12.30 13.21
CA PRO A 40 -5.03 -12.91 13.61
C PRO A 40 -6.01 -12.99 12.42
N GLU A 41 -7.04 -13.83 12.51
CA GLU A 41 -8.12 -13.88 11.51
C GLU A 41 -8.86 -12.54 11.43
N CYS A 42 -8.58 -11.77 10.38
CA CYS A 42 -9.22 -10.48 10.16
C CYS A 42 -10.63 -10.64 9.58
N LYS A 43 -11.55 -9.77 10.04
CA LYS A 43 -12.89 -9.67 9.47
C LYS A 43 -12.82 -9.18 8.01
N PRO A 44 -13.84 -9.49 7.18
CA PRO A 44 -13.95 -8.92 5.84
C PRO A 44 -13.88 -7.39 5.87
N GLY A 45 -13.11 -6.78 4.97
CA GLY A 45 -12.86 -5.34 4.96
C GLY A 45 -11.82 -4.88 5.99
N SER A 46 -10.98 -5.80 6.49
CA SER A 46 -9.82 -5.47 7.30
C SER A 46 -8.60 -6.21 6.77
N VAL A 47 -7.46 -5.53 6.78
CA VAL A 47 -6.18 -6.08 6.36
C VAL A 47 -5.28 -6.27 7.57
N CYS A 48 -4.45 -7.30 7.53
CA CYS A 48 -3.43 -7.44 8.55
C CYS A 48 -2.31 -6.43 8.32
N GLN A 49 -2.06 -5.61 9.33
CA GLN A 49 -0.95 -4.68 9.37
C GLN A 49 0.09 -5.17 10.38
N ILE A 50 1.31 -5.37 9.90
CA ILE A 50 2.48 -5.64 10.74
C ILE A 50 3.14 -4.32 11.10
N THR A 51 3.22 -4.03 12.39
CA THR A 51 4.00 -2.91 12.92
C THR A 51 5.41 -3.41 13.24
N PRO A 52 6.46 -2.84 12.63
CA PRO A 52 7.83 -3.24 12.88
C PRO A 52 8.27 -2.89 14.31
N GLN A 53 9.21 -3.67 14.84
CA GLN A 53 9.78 -3.40 16.17
C GLN A 53 10.56 -2.09 16.20
N THR A 54 10.54 -1.45 17.37
CA THR A 54 11.34 -0.28 17.73
C THR A 54 12.17 -0.60 18.97
N CYS A 55 13.09 0.27 19.38
CA CYS A 55 13.92 0.03 20.58
C CYS A 55 13.07 -0.14 21.86
N THR A 56 11.85 0.42 21.92
CA THR A 56 10.97 0.37 23.09
C THR A 56 9.76 -0.54 22.92
N THR A 57 9.56 -1.14 21.74
CA THR A 57 8.32 -1.89 21.44
C THR A 57 8.59 -3.02 20.46
N CYS A 58 8.12 -4.23 20.77
CA CYS A 58 8.26 -5.37 19.87
C CYS A 58 7.34 -5.26 18.65
N ALA A 59 7.68 -6.00 17.60
CA ALA A 59 6.84 -6.10 16.42
C ALA A 59 5.47 -6.68 16.80
N SER A 60 4.41 -6.16 16.20
CA SER A 60 3.03 -6.61 16.44
C SER A 60 2.27 -6.75 15.13
N ALA A 61 1.27 -7.62 15.13
CA ALA A 61 0.34 -7.81 14.02
C ALA A 61 -1.07 -7.46 14.50
N SER A 62 -1.79 -6.66 13.72
CA SER A 62 -3.18 -6.30 14.05
C SER A 62 -4.02 -6.12 12.80
N CYS A 63 -5.30 -6.43 12.90
CA CYS A 63 -6.25 -6.13 11.83
C CYS A 63 -6.64 -4.67 11.88
N VAL A 64 -6.46 -3.98 10.77
CA VAL A 64 -6.90 -2.59 10.58
C VAL A 64 -7.96 -2.54 9.49
N ALA A 65 -8.90 -1.60 9.62
CA ALA A 65 -9.93 -1.40 8.60
C ALA A 65 -9.25 -1.07 7.26
N GLU A 66 -9.67 -1.75 6.20
CA GLU A 66 -9.27 -1.39 4.85
C GLU A 66 -10.07 -0.15 4.46
N GLU A 67 -9.40 0.99 4.27
CA GLU A 67 -10.06 2.19 3.77
C GLU A 67 -10.41 2.00 2.30
N CYS A 68 -11.68 1.71 2.02
CA CYS A 68 -12.15 1.63 0.65
C CYS A 68 -12.26 3.01 0.01
N ILE A 69 -11.87 3.10 -1.25
CA ILE A 69 -12.05 4.32 -2.02
C ILE A 69 -13.54 4.62 -2.17
N ILE A 70 -13.89 5.91 -2.09
CA ILE A 70 -15.27 6.36 -2.30
C ILE A 70 -15.50 6.52 -3.80
N CYS A 71 -16.45 5.76 -4.33
CA CYS A 71 -16.81 5.81 -5.74
C CYS A 71 -18.11 6.58 -5.98
N PRO A 72 -18.26 7.21 -7.17
CA PRO A 72 -19.54 7.77 -7.59
C PRO A 72 -20.63 6.69 -7.60
N GLN A 73 -21.83 7.01 -7.12
CA GLN A 73 -23.00 6.13 -7.12
C GLN A 73 -23.70 6.08 -8.49
N VAL A 74 -22.92 6.11 -9.57
CA VAL A 74 -23.41 6.12 -10.96
C VAL A 74 -22.91 4.86 -11.64
N ILE A 75 -23.84 4.12 -12.26
CA ILE A 75 -23.49 2.95 -13.07
C ILE A 75 -22.78 3.46 -14.34
N PRO A 76 -21.51 3.05 -14.58
CA PRO A 76 -20.76 3.51 -15.73
C PRO A 76 -21.46 3.07 -17.03
N GLN A 77 -21.61 4.01 -17.95
CA GLN A 77 -22.27 3.76 -19.23
C GLN A 77 -21.28 3.16 -20.23
N CYS A 78 -21.77 2.20 -21.01
CA CYS A 78 -21.00 1.60 -22.09
C CYS A 78 -20.88 2.55 -23.29
N PRO A 79 -19.67 2.83 -23.79
CA PRO A 79 -19.53 3.48 -25.08
C PRO A 79 -19.94 2.54 -26.22
N PRO A 80 -20.21 3.06 -27.43
CA PRO A 80 -20.42 2.22 -28.61
C PRO A 80 -19.15 1.43 -28.93
N CYS A 81 -19.21 0.11 -28.77
CA CYS A 81 -18.08 -0.78 -29.01
C CYS A 81 -17.91 -1.08 -30.52
N PRO A 82 -16.66 -1.15 -31.02
CA PRO A 82 -16.36 -1.65 -32.36
C PRO A 82 -16.88 -3.08 -32.60
N LYS A 83 -17.04 -3.45 -33.89
CA LYS A 83 -17.44 -4.81 -34.27
C LYS A 83 -16.49 -5.86 -33.69
N GLY A 84 -17.06 -6.94 -33.15
CA GLY A 84 -16.30 -8.01 -32.51
C GLY A 84 -15.92 -7.74 -31.05
N GLN A 85 -16.36 -6.61 -30.49
CA GLN A 85 -16.22 -6.30 -29.06
C GLN A 85 -17.59 -6.28 -28.37
N VAL A 86 -17.58 -6.62 -27.08
CA VAL A 86 -18.73 -6.51 -26.18
C VAL A 86 -18.38 -5.55 -25.06
N CYS A 87 -19.35 -4.77 -24.61
CA CYS A 87 -19.14 -3.97 -23.41
C CYS A 87 -19.28 -4.86 -22.17
N ILE A 88 -18.34 -4.72 -21.25
CA ILE A 88 -18.41 -5.30 -19.91
C ILE A 88 -18.32 -4.21 -18.86
N ILE A 89 -19.16 -4.33 -17.84
CA ILE A 89 -19.09 -3.52 -16.63
C ILE A 89 -18.29 -4.30 -15.60
N LYS A 90 -17.13 -3.77 -15.23
CA LYS A 90 -16.36 -4.25 -14.10
C LYS A 90 -16.99 -3.70 -12.81
N PRO A 91 -17.40 -4.56 -11.87
CA PRO A 91 -17.93 -4.11 -10.59
C PRO A 91 -16.86 -3.35 -9.80
N GLN A 92 -17.30 -2.45 -8.91
CA GLN A 92 -16.40 -1.77 -7.99
C GLN A 92 -15.78 -2.75 -6.98
N THR A 93 -14.57 -2.44 -6.55
CA THR A 93 -13.84 -3.10 -5.45
C THR A 93 -13.45 -2.04 -4.41
N CYS A 94 -12.92 -2.47 -3.26
CA CYS A 94 -12.42 -1.54 -2.23
C CYS A 94 -11.30 -0.62 -2.76
N THR A 95 -10.61 -1.02 -3.83
CA THR A 95 -9.45 -0.32 -4.41
C THR A 95 -9.70 0.30 -5.78
N ALA A 96 -10.86 0.04 -6.41
CA ALA A 96 -11.16 0.52 -7.76
C ALA A 96 -12.66 0.75 -7.97
N CYS A 97 -13.02 1.86 -8.62
CA CYS A 97 -14.40 2.14 -8.97
C CYS A 97 -14.88 1.32 -10.16
N ALA A 98 -16.20 1.13 -10.24
CA ALA A 98 -16.81 0.45 -11.36
C ALA A 98 -16.44 1.14 -12.67
N SER A 99 -16.16 0.35 -13.70
CA SER A 99 -15.77 0.86 -15.03
C SER A 99 -16.43 0.04 -16.13
N ALA A 100 -16.80 0.72 -17.22
CA ALA A 100 -17.32 0.08 -18.43
C ALA A 100 -16.21 0.09 -19.49
N SER A 101 -15.98 -1.02 -20.16
CA SER A 101 -14.99 -1.10 -21.23
C SER A 101 -15.38 -2.12 -22.28
N CYS A 102 -15.01 -1.85 -23.53
CA CYS A 102 -15.17 -2.80 -24.62
C CYS A 102 -14.02 -3.81 -24.59
N VAL A 103 -14.36 -5.10 -24.62
CA VAL A 103 -13.40 -6.20 -24.73
C VAL A 103 -13.75 -7.08 -25.92
N ALA A 104 -12.79 -7.83 -26.45
CA ALA A 104 -13.07 -8.80 -27.50
C ALA A 104 -14.14 -9.81 -27.02
N ALA A 105 -15.12 -10.10 -27.88
CA ALA A 105 -16.21 -11.03 -27.57
C ALA A 105 -15.73 -12.45 -27.19
N THR A 106 -14.52 -12.81 -27.62
CA THR A 106 -13.87 -14.08 -27.27
C THR A 106 -13.36 -14.10 -25.82
N THR A 107 -13.07 -12.95 -25.23
CA THR A 107 -12.58 -12.83 -23.84
C THR A 107 -13.72 -12.86 -22.82
N SER A 108 -14.93 -12.44 -23.18
CA SER A 108 -16.11 -12.48 -22.28
C SER A 108 -16.63 -13.88 -21.99
N LEU A 109 -16.25 -14.88 -22.80
CA LEU A 109 -16.55 -16.30 -22.56
C LEU A 109 -15.46 -17.01 -21.73
N GLY A 110 -14.37 -16.32 -21.39
CA GLY A 110 -13.15 -16.91 -20.82
C GLY A 110 -13.20 -17.26 -19.33
N ASN A 111 -14.35 -17.14 -18.65
CA ASN A 111 -14.50 -17.56 -17.25
C ASN A 111 -15.62 -18.60 -17.01
N ALA A 112 -16.18 -19.17 -18.09
CA ALA A 112 -17.02 -20.36 -18.01
C ALA A 112 -16.34 -21.49 -18.80
N SER A 113 -15.57 -22.30 -18.08
CA SER A 113 -15.32 -23.71 -18.43
C SER A 113 -14.65 -23.97 -19.78
N ARG A 114 -13.32 -23.96 -19.75
CA ARG A 114 -12.47 -24.81 -20.59
C ARG A 114 -13.08 -26.22 -20.66
N GLY A 115 -13.52 -26.65 -21.82
CA GLY A 115 -14.18 -27.94 -22.01
C GLY A 115 -14.41 -28.28 -23.48
N THR A 116 -13.46 -27.96 -24.37
CA THR A 116 -13.36 -28.59 -25.68
C THR A 116 -12.41 -29.78 -25.55
N ALA A 117 -12.97 -30.97 -25.33
CA ALA A 117 -12.33 -32.21 -25.74
C ALA A 117 -12.79 -32.45 -27.17
N ASP A 118 -11.88 -32.19 -28.10
CA ASP A 118 -11.96 -32.55 -29.52
C ASP A 118 -11.10 -33.82 -29.68
N THR A 119 -11.56 -34.75 -30.52
CA THR A 119 -11.07 -36.12 -30.81
C THR A 119 -11.64 -37.27 -29.97
#